data_AF-A0A139WTC8-F1
#
_entry.id   AF-A0A139WTC8-F1
#
_cell.length_a   1.000
_cell.length_b   1.000
_cell.length_c   1.000
_cell.angle_alpha   90.00
_cell.angle_beta   90.00
_cell.angle_gamma   90.00
#
_symmetry.space_group_name_H-M   'P 1'
#
loop_
_entity.id
_entity.type
_entity.pdbx_description
1 polymer ?
#
loop_
_entity_poly.entity_id
_entity_poly.type
_entity_poly.pdbx_seq_one_letter_code
_entity_poly.pdbx_strand_id
1 'polypeptide(L)'
;MNGEQLLNDLYQGKDPRNIGTYSAAEAVHYLRVPYSTVRSWVFGARYRTKLGSKRFQPVITIPEADKRLLSFTNLVELHVLNAIRRYHQVPLEKVRQGVA
;
A
#
# COMPACT_ATOMS: atom_id res chain seq x y z
N MET A 1 24.65 -3.97 27.61
CA MET A 1 24.14 -3.97 26.22
C MET A 1 23.39 -2.67 26.02
N ASN A 2 23.75 -1.87 25.02
CA ASN A 2 23.18 -0.55 24.82
C ASN A 2 21.81 -0.66 24.14
N GLY A 3 20.86 0.23 24.45
CA GLY A 3 19.49 0.17 23.94
C GLY A 3 19.37 0.17 22.40
N GLU A 4 20.34 0.76 21.71
CA GLU A 4 20.44 0.72 20.24
C GLU A 4 20.77 -0.68 19.69
N GLN A 5 21.57 -1.48 20.41
CA GLN A 5 21.85 -2.87 20.03
C GLN A 5 20.62 -3.78 20.22
N LEU A 6 19.76 -3.47 21.20
CA LEU A 6 18.50 -4.17 21.45
C LEU A 6 17.44 -3.89 20.36
N LEU A 7 17.32 -2.65 19.90
CA LEU A 7 16.38 -2.29 18.82
C LEU A 7 16.76 -2.93 17.48
N ASN A 8 18.06 -3.04 17.18
CA ASN A 8 18.54 -3.74 15.99
C ASN A 8 18.24 -5.26 16.04
N ASP A 9 18.14 -5.85 17.22
CA ASP A 9 17.88 -7.28 17.38
C ASP A 9 16.38 -7.63 17.21
N LEU A 10 15.47 -6.79 17.74
CA LEU A 10 14.02 -7.03 17.72
C LEU A 10 13.42 -7.16 16.31
N TYR A 11 13.95 -6.40 15.36
CA TYR A 11 13.48 -6.40 13.97
C TYR A 11 14.50 -7.03 13.01
N GLN A 12 15.49 -7.76 13.54
CA GLN A 12 16.53 -8.43 12.76
C GLN A 12 17.23 -7.48 11.77
N GLY A 13 17.52 -6.26 12.22
CA GLY A 13 18.13 -5.21 11.41
C GLY A 13 17.24 -4.59 10.33
N LYS A 14 15.95 -4.93 10.27
CA LYS A 14 14.99 -4.32 9.34
C LYS A 14 14.40 -3.05 9.94
N ASP A 15 14.12 -2.06 9.09
CA ASP A 15 13.34 -0.89 9.49
C ASP A 15 11.90 -1.33 9.82
N PRO A 16 11.42 -1.17 11.07
CA PRO A 16 10.10 -1.61 11.48
C PRO A 16 8.97 -0.96 10.69
N ARG A 17 9.18 0.24 10.12
CA ARG A 17 8.19 0.94 9.30
C ARG A 17 7.88 0.23 7.98
N ASN A 18 8.82 -0.62 7.53
CA ASN A 18 8.73 -1.36 6.27
C ASN A 18 8.33 -2.82 6.46
N ILE A 19 8.07 -3.27 7.69
CA ILE A 19 7.60 -4.62 7.99
C ILE A 19 6.08 -4.65 7.80
N GLY A 20 5.57 -5.69 7.11
CA GLY A 20 4.13 -5.87 6.93
C GLY A 20 3.45 -6.22 8.26
N THR A 21 2.54 -5.35 8.73
CA THR A 21 1.88 -5.51 10.04
C THR A 21 0.37 -5.30 9.96
N TYR A 22 -0.09 -4.49 9.00
CA TYR A 22 -1.49 -4.08 8.91
C TYR A 22 -2.21 -4.82 7.79
N SER A 23 -3.37 -5.37 8.11
CA SER A 23 -4.31 -5.89 7.12
C SER A 23 -4.93 -4.78 6.27
N ALA A 24 -5.51 -5.14 5.13
CA ALA A 24 -6.30 -4.21 4.34
C ALA A 24 -7.51 -3.66 5.12
N ALA A 25 -8.09 -4.45 6.02
CA ALA A 25 -9.21 -4.01 6.86
C ALA A 25 -8.80 -2.90 7.83
N GLU A 26 -7.63 -3.04 8.47
CA GLU A 26 -7.07 -2.00 9.32
C GLU A 26 -6.75 -0.73 8.51
N ALA A 27 -6.16 -0.87 7.32
CA ALA A 27 -5.91 0.27 6.44
C ALA A 27 -7.19 1.05 6.09
N VAL A 28 -8.30 0.34 5.81
CA VAL A 28 -9.63 0.95 5.60
C VAL A 28 -10.09 1.69 6.85
N HIS A 29 -9.96 1.05 8.01
CA HIS A 29 -10.39 1.62 9.29
C HIS A 29 -9.62 2.91 9.64
N TYR A 30 -8.29 2.88 9.51
CA TYR A 30 -7.44 4.02 9.86
C TYR A 30 -7.55 5.17 8.86
N LEU A 31 -7.58 4.87 7.56
CA LEU A 31 -7.46 5.90 6.52
C LEU A 31 -8.80 6.33 5.92
N ARG A 32 -9.89 5.64 6.27
CA ARG A 32 -11.24 5.87 5.71
C ARG A 32 -11.28 5.81 4.17
N VAL A 33 -10.45 4.93 3.60
CA VAL A 33 -10.43 4.62 2.16
C VAL A 33 -11.29 3.38 1.92
N PRO A 34 -12.19 3.35 0.92
CA PRO A 34 -13.01 2.18 0.63
C PRO A 34 -12.18 0.92 0.40
N TYR A 35 -12.66 -0.22 0.92
CA TYR A 35 -11.94 -1.49 0.84
C TYR A 35 -11.58 -1.91 -0.59
N SER A 36 -12.50 -1.70 -1.55
CA SER A 36 -12.24 -1.99 -2.97
C SER A 36 -11.11 -1.13 -3.55
N THR A 37 -10.98 0.13 -3.12
CA THR A 37 -9.89 1.02 -3.51
C THR A 37 -8.57 0.55 -2.91
N VAL A 38 -8.52 0.29 -1.60
CA VAL A 38 -7.31 -0.26 -0.94
C VAL A 38 -6.87 -1.55 -1.64
N ARG A 39 -7.79 -2.48 -1.83
CA ARG A 39 -7.50 -3.77 -2.48
C ARG A 39 -6.96 -3.59 -3.90
N SER A 40 -7.58 -2.75 -4.71
CA SER A 40 -7.14 -2.53 -6.09
C SER A 40 -5.77 -1.86 -6.15
N TRP A 41 -5.50 -0.86 -5.31
CA TRP A 41 -4.22 -0.15 -5.31
C TRP A 41 -3.06 -0.99 -4.73
N VAL A 42 -3.33 -1.92 -3.82
CA VAL A 42 -2.29 -2.69 -3.14
C VAL A 42 -2.11 -4.07 -3.75
N PHE A 43 -3.19 -4.76 -4.12
CA PHE A 43 -3.15 -6.15 -4.62
C PHE A 43 -3.54 -6.28 -6.09
N GLY A 44 -4.00 -5.19 -6.70
CA GLY A 44 -4.61 -5.21 -8.01
C GLY A 44 -6.04 -5.75 -7.97
N ALA A 45 -6.72 -5.66 -9.11
CA ALA A 45 -8.08 -6.15 -9.26
C ALA A 45 -8.31 -6.67 -10.68
N ARG A 46 -9.11 -7.72 -10.83
CA ARG A 46 -9.63 -8.14 -12.13
C ARG A 46 -10.95 -7.45 -12.39
N TYR A 47 -11.17 -6.96 -13.61
CA TYR A 47 -12.41 -6.34 -14.03
C TYR A 47 -12.79 -6.77 -15.45
N ARG A 48 -14.10 -6.89 -15.69
CA ARG A 48 -14.63 -7.29 -17.00
C ARG A 48 -14.69 -6.08 -17.94
N THR A 49 -14.43 -6.34 -19.21
CA THR A 49 -14.54 -5.40 -20.33
C THR A 49 -15.27 -6.08 -21.49
N LYS A 50 -15.72 -5.29 -22.48
CA LYS A 50 -16.35 -5.82 -23.70
C LYS A 50 -15.46 -6.81 -24.47
N LEU A 51 -14.13 -6.71 -24.30
CA LEU A 51 -13.12 -7.52 -24.99
C LEU A 51 -12.53 -8.63 -24.08
N GLY A 52 -13.10 -8.85 -22.89
CA GLY A 52 -12.62 -9.86 -21.93
C GLY A 52 -12.22 -9.29 -20.57
N SER A 53 -11.42 -10.03 -19.81
CA SER A 53 -11.00 -9.64 -18.45
C SER A 53 -9.67 -8.87 -18.48
N LYS A 54 -9.62 -7.72 -17.81
CA LYS A 54 -8.39 -6.93 -17.61
C LYS A 54 -7.97 -6.96 -16.14
N ARG A 55 -6.68 -6.72 -15.90
CA ARG A 55 -6.09 -6.60 -14.55
C ARG A 55 -5.66 -5.17 -14.30
N PHE A 56 -6.19 -4.58 -13.25
CA PHE A 56 -5.66 -3.37 -12.65
C PHE A 56 -4.36 -3.74 -11.91
N GLN A 57 -3.27 -3.10 -12.29
CA GLN A 57 -1.96 -3.30 -11.66
C GLN A 57 -1.91 -2.56 -10.32
N PRO A 58 -1.30 -3.12 -9.27
CA PRO A 58 -1.03 -2.38 -8.03
C PRO A 58 -0.32 -1.05 -8.31
N VAL A 59 -0.57 -0.05 -7.46
CA VAL A 59 0.14 1.24 -7.42
C VAL A 59 1.16 1.23 -6.28
N ILE A 60 0.82 0.55 -5.18
CA ILE A 60 1.66 0.43 -3.99
C ILE A 60 2.27 -0.97 -3.95
N THR A 61 3.58 -1.03 -3.74
CA THR A 61 4.32 -2.28 -3.56
C THR A 61 4.43 -2.59 -2.07
N ILE A 62 4.12 -3.83 -1.70
CA ILE A 62 4.22 -4.28 -0.31
C ILE A 62 5.41 -5.23 -0.13
N PRO A 63 6.01 -5.30 1.06
CA PRO A 63 7.23 -6.08 1.31
C PRO A 63 7.02 -7.59 1.11
N GLU A 64 5.84 -8.10 1.45
CA GLU A 64 5.53 -9.54 1.45
C GLU A 64 4.15 -9.78 0.82
N ALA A 65 4.15 -9.90 -0.52
CA ALA A 65 2.92 -9.98 -1.32
C ALA A 65 2.05 -11.22 -1.01
N ASP A 66 2.68 -12.30 -0.57
CA ASP A 66 2.05 -13.55 -0.13
C ASP A 66 1.28 -13.36 1.18
N LYS A 67 1.86 -12.63 2.14
CA LYS A 67 1.23 -12.35 3.45
C LYS A 67 0.09 -11.34 3.36
N ARG A 68 0.09 -10.51 2.32
CA ARG A 68 -0.92 -9.45 2.09
C ARG A 68 -1.06 -8.48 3.26
N LEU A 69 0.07 -8.16 3.89
CA LEU A 69 0.16 -7.16 4.95
C LEU A 69 0.83 -5.90 4.43
N LEU A 70 0.26 -4.76 4.79
CA LEU A 70 0.80 -3.43 4.55
C LEU A 70 1.76 -3.07 5.70
N SER A 71 2.84 -2.41 5.35
CA SER A 71 3.71 -1.76 6.33
C SER A 71 3.18 -0.40 6.74
N PHE A 72 3.77 0.22 7.76
CA PHE A 72 3.46 1.61 8.12
C PHE A 72 3.71 2.55 6.94
N THR A 73 4.84 2.38 6.23
CA THR A 73 5.16 3.14 5.03
C THR A 73 4.06 2.99 3.97
N ASN A 74 3.54 1.78 3.75
CA ASN A 74 2.43 1.56 2.81
C ASN A 74 1.13 2.26 3.23
N LEU A 75 0.86 2.40 4.54
CA LEU A 75 -0.28 3.19 5.01
C LEU A 75 -0.11 4.68 4.67
N VAL A 76 1.11 5.21 4.82
CA VAL A 76 1.43 6.61 4.45
C VAL A 76 1.29 6.81 2.94
N GLU A 77 1.86 5.91 2.13
CA GLU A 77 1.70 5.93 0.67
C GLU A 77 0.22 5.90 0.26
N LEU A 78 -0.55 5.02 0.88
CA LEU A 78 -1.99 4.89 0.63
C LEU A 78 -2.75 6.16 1.01
N HIS A 79 -2.40 6.78 2.13
CA HIS A 79 -2.99 8.04 2.59
C HIS A 79 -2.70 9.19 1.59
N VAL A 80 -1.44 9.35 1.20
CA VAL A 80 -1.02 10.39 0.24
C VAL A 80 -1.65 10.15 -1.13
N LEU A 81 -1.66 8.91 -1.61
CA LEU A 81 -2.29 8.56 -2.88
C LEU A 81 -3.79 8.88 -2.86
N ASN A 82 -4.48 8.57 -1.76
CA ASN A 82 -5.88 8.90 -1.61
C ASN A 82 -6.12 10.41 -1.65
N ALA A 83 -5.26 11.21 -1.01
CA ALA A 83 -5.36 12.66 -1.03
C ALA A 83 -5.16 13.24 -2.43
N ILE A 84 -4.12 12.79 -3.15
CA ILE A 84 -3.84 13.14 -4.55
C ILE A 84 -5.05 12.82 -5.45
N ARG A 85 -5.67 11.65 -5.24
CA ARG A 85 -6.80 11.18 -6.05
C ARG A 85 -8.11 11.90 -5.76
N ARG A 86 -8.39 12.23 -4.50
CA ARG A 86 -9.69 12.77 -4.08
C ARG A 86 -9.71 14.30 -4.02
N TYR A 87 -8.68 14.91 -3.46
CA TYR A 87 -8.64 16.37 -3.28
C TYR A 87 -8.03 17.06 -4.49
N HIS A 88 -6.95 16.51 -5.05
CA HIS A 88 -6.26 17.09 -6.20
C HIS A 88 -6.71 16.50 -7.54
N GLN A 89 -7.56 15.47 -7.53
CA GLN A 89 -8.16 14.83 -8.70
C GLN A 89 -7.17 14.36 -9.77
N VAL A 90 -5.90 14.15 -9.39
CA VAL A 90 -4.87 13.72 -10.33
C VAL A 90 -5.17 12.30 -10.82
N PRO A 91 -5.17 12.02 -12.14
CA PRO A 91 -5.37 10.67 -12.65
C PRO A 91 -4.27 9.71 -12.20
N LEU A 92 -4.62 8.44 -11.95
CA LEU A 92 -3.63 7.42 -11.55
C LEU A 92 -2.50 7.21 -12.57
N GLU A 93 -2.78 7.40 -13.86
CA GLU A 93 -1.76 7.31 -14.90
C GLU A 93 -0.66 8.38 -14.70
N LYS A 94 -1.05 9.60 -14.34
CA LYS A 94 -0.11 10.69 -14.02
C LYS A 94 0.67 10.42 -12.75
N VAL A 95 0.03 9.83 -11.74
CA VAL A 95 0.74 9.39 -10.53
C VAL A 95 1.83 8.39 -10.90
N ARG A 96 1.54 7.37 -11.72
CA ARG A 96 2.52 6.36 -12.13
C ARG A 96 3.69 6.96 -12.92
N GLN A 97 3.44 7.95 -13.77
CA GLN A 97 4.49 8.64 -14.52
C GLN A 97 5.46 9.44 -13.62
N GLY A 98 5.03 9.84 -12.42
CA GLY A 98 5.85 10.66 -11.52
C GLY A 98 6.75 9.89 -10.55
N VAL A 99 6.62 8.57 -10.47
CA VAL A 99 7.43 7.68 -9.61
C VAL A 99 8.24 6.65 -10.40
N ALA A 100 8.06 6.59 -11.72
CA ALA A 100 8.86 5.78 -12.64
C ALA A 100 10.16 6.50 -13.01
#